data_AF-A0A379FGR4-F1
#
_entry.id   AF-A0A379FGR4-F1
#
_cell.length_a   1.000
_cell.length_b   1.000
_cell.length_c   1.000
_cell.angle_alpha   90.00
_cell.angle_beta   90.00
_cell.angle_gamma   90.00
#
_symmetry.space_group_name_H-M   'P 1'
#
loop_
_entity.id
_entity.type
_entity.pdbx_description
1 polymer ?
#
loop_
_entity_poly.entity_id
_entity_poly.type
_entity_poly.pdbx_seq_one_letter_code
_entity_poly.pdbx_strand_id
1 'polypeptide(L)'
;MSDNVISSIGTNQTGVNNRVQLRKTLTLMQVVMMGLAFLQPMTIFDTFGIVSGITNGHVATSYAIALTAILFTAVSYGKLVKRFPSAGSAYTYAQKSMSPHVGFMVGWSSLLDYLFMPMINILLAKIYLQAIFPGVDPWIFVVALVALMTFFNLRGINVVANLNTLLLLFK
;
A
#
# COMPACT_ATOMS: atom_id res chain seq x y z
N MET A 1 52.05 -44.68 29.13
CA MET A 1 52.44 -43.66 28.14
C MET A 1 51.40 -43.74 27.02
N SER A 2 50.32 -42.97 27.12
CA SER A 2 50.19 -41.57 26.63
C SER A 2 49.64 -41.63 25.19
N ASP A 3 48.48 -41.10 24.80
CA ASP A 3 47.68 -40.01 25.35
C ASP A 3 46.20 -40.10 24.95
N ASN A 4 45.33 -39.87 25.93
CA ASN A 4 44.00 -39.30 25.75
C ASN A 4 44.15 -37.80 25.54
N VAL A 5 44.25 -37.29 24.31
CA VAL A 5 43.89 -35.88 24.02
C VAL A 5 43.56 -35.77 22.53
N ILE A 6 42.29 -35.48 22.21
CA ILE A 6 41.76 -34.41 21.33
C ILE A 6 40.35 -34.85 20.93
N SER A 7 39.47 -34.84 21.95
CA SER A 7 38.08 -34.45 21.78
C SER A 7 38.00 -32.99 21.32
N SER A 8 36.91 -32.66 20.63
CA SER A 8 36.39 -31.30 20.35
C SER A 8 37.16 -30.42 19.36
N ILE A 9 36.99 -30.69 18.05
CA ILE A 9 36.85 -29.57 17.10
C ILE A 9 35.35 -29.29 17.02
N GLY A 10 34.87 -28.49 17.97
CA GLY A 10 33.55 -27.89 17.91
C GLY A 10 33.48 -26.99 16.68
N THR A 11 32.68 -27.37 15.70
CA THR A 11 32.21 -26.47 14.66
C THR A 11 31.36 -25.39 15.32
N ASN A 12 32.00 -24.33 15.81
CA ASN A 12 31.33 -23.10 16.21
C ASN A 12 30.78 -22.42 14.94
N GLN A 13 29.66 -22.95 14.44
CA GLN A 13 28.73 -22.19 13.61
C GLN A 13 28.04 -21.19 14.53
N THR A 14 28.75 -20.11 14.88
CA THR A 14 28.15 -18.95 15.51
C THR A 14 27.22 -18.31 14.48
N GLY A 15 25.92 -18.57 14.67
CA GLY A 15 24.88 -18.05 13.82
C GLY A 15 24.86 -16.52 13.82
N VAL A 16 25.19 -15.93 12.68
CA VAL A 16 24.81 -14.54 12.38
C VAL A 16 23.63 -14.57 11.42
N ASN A 17 22.53 -15.21 11.85
CA ASN A 17 21.21 -14.96 11.29
C ASN A 17 20.65 -13.68 11.92
N ASN A 18 21.36 -12.56 11.73
CA ASN A 18 20.88 -11.25 12.15
C ASN A 18 19.86 -10.78 11.12
N ARG A 19 18.70 -11.44 11.07
CA ARG A 19 17.56 -10.96 10.28
C ARG A 19 17.16 -9.64 10.91
N VAL A 20 17.45 -8.54 10.21
CA VAL A 20 17.01 -7.19 10.58
C VAL A 20 15.49 -7.25 10.76
N GLN A 21 15.02 -7.31 12.00
CA GLN A 21 13.61 -7.29 12.34
C GLN A 21 13.23 -5.86 12.65
N LEU A 22 12.27 -5.33 11.88
CA LEU A 22 11.71 -4.01 12.12
C LEU A 22 11.03 -3.99 13.48
N ARG A 23 11.33 -2.98 14.29
CA ARG A 23 10.67 -2.77 15.58
C ARG A 23 9.19 -2.46 15.30
N LYS A 24 8.29 -3.30 15.81
CA LYS A 24 6.84 -3.07 15.70
C LYS A 24 6.46 -1.88 16.58
N THR A 25 6.60 -0.67 16.04
CA THR A 25 6.35 0.59 16.76
C THR A 25 4.94 1.14 16.53
N LEU A 26 4.20 0.57 15.57
CA LEU A 26 2.89 1.09 15.17
C LEU A 26 1.78 0.51 16.06
N THR A 27 0.99 1.39 16.68
CA THR A 27 -0.15 0.98 17.51
C THR A 27 -1.36 0.62 16.66
N LEU A 28 -2.32 -0.14 17.21
CA LEU A 28 -3.54 -0.52 16.48
C LEU A 28 -4.30 0.72 15.97
N MET A 29 -4.41 1.76 16.81
CA MET A 29 -5.05 3.01 16.41
C MET A 29 -4.32 3.69 15.24
N GLN A 30 -2.99 3.70 15.24
CA GLN A 30 -2.22 4.26 14.13
C GLN A 30 -2.45 3.48 12.83
N VAL A 31 -2.55 2.15 12.90
CA VAL A 31 -2.88 1.30 11.73
C VAL A 31 -4.28 1.61 11.21
N VAL A 32 -5.27 1.73 12.10
CA VAL A 32 -6.66 2.06 11.72
C VAL A 32 -6.73 3.46 11.11
N MET A 33 -6.09 4.45 11.72
CA MET A 33 -6.03 5.83 11.21
C MET A 33 -5.35 5.90 9.84
N MET A 34 -4.26 5.15 9.65
CA MET A 34 -3.61 5.03 8.34
C MET A 34 -4.59 4.46 7.30
N GLY A 35 -5.29 3.37 7.61
CA GLY A 35 -6.31 2.81 6.73
C GLY A 35 -7.41 3.80 6.37
N LEU A 36 -7.94 4.54 7.35
CA LEU A 36 -8.96 5.57 7.13
C LEU A 36 -8.45 6.72 6.25
N ALA A 37 -7.19 7.13 6.42
CA ALA A 37 -6.58 8.15 5.57
C ALA A 37 -6.48 7.70 4.10
N PHE A 38 -6.22 6.42 3.86
CA PHE A 38 -6.19 5.84 2.50
C PHE A 38 -7.57 5.74 1.84
N LEU A 39 -8.67 5.72 2.61
CA LEU A 39 -10.03 5.62 2.04
C LEU A 39 -10.52 6.91 1.36
N GLN A 40 -9.81 8.04 1.53
CA GLN A 40 -10.15 9.33 0.93
C GLN A 40 -11.65 9.66 1.04
N PRO A 41 -12.18 9.93 2.25
CA PRO A 41 -13.63 10.11 2.46
C PRO A 41 -14.27 11.19 1.60
N MET A 42 -13.49 12.20 1.20
CA MET A 42 -13.92 13.29 0.31
C MET A 42 -14.41 12.79 -1.05
N THR A 43 -13.74 11.78 -1.63
CA THR A 43 -14.04 11.23 -2.97
C THR A 43 -15.47 10.68 -3.08
N ILE A 44 -16.02 10.19 -1.96
CA ILE A 44 -17.39 9.68 -1.91
C ILE A 44 -18.38 10.82 -2.12
N PHE A 45 -18.15 11.98 -1.50
CA PHE A 45 -19.04 13.13 -1.63
C PHE A 45 -19.05 13.70 -3.05
N ASP A 46 -17.89 13.75 -3.71
CA ASP A 46 -17.77 14.24 -5.09
C ASP A 46 -18.56 13.38 -6.08
N THR A 47 -18.55 12.06 -5.88
CA THR A 47 -19.20 11.11 -6.78
C THR A 47 -20.69 10.96 -6.49
N PHE A 48 -21.09 11.03 -5.22
CA PHE A 48 -22.48 10.79 -4.80
C PHE A 48 -23.46 11.77 -5.44
N GLY A 49 -23.12 13.06 -5.53
CA GLY A 49 -24.01 14.08 -6.07
C GLY A 49 -24.37 13.85 -7.55
N ILE A 50 -23.35 13.59 -8.38
CA ILE A 50 -23.52 13.40 -9.83
C ILE A 50 -24.22 12.06 -10.11
N VAL A 51 -23.78 10.99 -9.47
CA VAL A 51 -24.30 9.64 -9.75
C VAL A 51 -25.70 9.43 -9.18
N SER A 52 -26.05 10.10 -8.07
CA SER A 52 -27.41 10.02 -7.50
C SER A 52 -28.46 10.57 -8.47
N GLY A 53 -28.15 11.69 -9.13
CA GLY A 53 -29.01 12.26 -10.17
C GLY A 53 -29.20 11.34 -11.38
N ILE A 54 -28.15 10.60 -11.78
CA ILE A 54 -28.19 9.71 -12.95
C ILE A 54 -28.93 8.39 -12.65
N THR A 55 -28.89 7.91 -11.40
CA THR A 55 -29.41 6.60 -11.00
C THR A 55 -30.75 6.63 -10.26
N ASN A 56 -31.43 7.77 -10.23
CA ASN A 56 -32.69 7.96 -9.48
C ASN A 56 -32.57 7.57 -7.99
N GLY A 57 -31.43 7.88 -7.34
CA GLY A 57 -31.23 7.64 -5.90
C GLY A 57 -30.81 6.22 -5.50
N HIS A 58 -30.57 5.29 -6.43
CA HIS A 58 -30.15 3.91 -6.11
C HIS A 58 -28.70 3.78 -5.63
N VAL A 59 -27.95 4.88 -5.62
CA VAL A 59 -26.54 4.95 -5.18
C VAL A 59 -26.36 4.40 -3.76
N ALA A 60 -27.25 4.75 -2.83
CA ALA A 60 -27.15 4.29 -1.45
C ALA A 60 -27.22 2.76 -1.34
N THR A 61 -28.13 2.12 -2.08
CA THR A 61 -28.28 0.66 -2.10
C THR A 61 -27.04 -0.01 -2.69
N SER A 62 -26.46 0.56 -3.75
CA SER A 62 -25.21 0.03 -4.34
C SER A 62 -24.04 0.09 -3.35
N TYR A 63 -23.90 1.19 -2.60
CA TYR A 63 -22.90 1.31 -1.55
C TYR A 63 -23.13 0.32 -0.40
N ALA A 64 -24.38 0.04 -0.02
CA ALA A 64 -24.69 -0.94 1.01
C ALA A 64 -24.28 -2.38 0.60
N ILE A 65 -24.53 -2.74 -0.66
CA ILE A 65 -24.11 -4.04 -1.21
C ILE A 65 -22.58 -4.13 -1.27
N ALA A 66 -21.91 -3.08 -1.78
CA ALA A 66 -20.46 -3.02 -1.84
C ALA A 66 -19.82 -3.11 -0.44
N LEU A 67 -20.36 -2.39 0.54
CA LEU A 67 -19.92 -2.44 1.93
C LEU A 67 -20.00 -3.87 2.49
N THR A 68 -21.11 -4.57 2.23
CA THR A 68 -21.29 -5.95 2.67
C THR A 68 -20.20 -6.86 2.09
N ALA A 69 -19.92 -6.77 0.79
CA ALA A 69 -18.86 -7.54 0.14
C ALA A 69 -17.45 -7.22 0.71
N ILE A 70 -17.18 -5.94 0.99
CA ILE A 70 -15.91 -5.50 1.59
C ILE A 70 -15.77 -6.04 3.02
N LEU A 71 -16.85 -6.09 3.81
CA LEU A 71 -16.83 -6.66 5.16
C LEU A 71 -16.48 -8.15 5.15
N PHE A 72 -17.05 -8.94 4.23
CA PHE A 72 -16.67 -10.34 4.06
C PHE A 72 -15.18 -10.48 3.73
N THR A 73 -14.66 -9.60 2.85
CA THR A 73 -13.24 -9.55 2.50
C THR A 73 -12.38 -9.22 3.73
N ALA A 74 -12.74 -8.20 4.49
CA ALA A 74 -12.02 -7.77 5.69
C ALA A 74 -11.94 -8.89 6.74
N VAL A 75 -13.04 -9.62 6.98
CA VAL A 75 -13.06 -10.76 7.90
C VAL A 75 -12.15 -11.90 7.41
N SER A 76 -12.15 -12.18 6.11
CA SER A 76 -11.26 -13.19 5.51
C SER A 76 -9.78 -12.82 5.68
N TYR A 77 -9.41 -11.58 5.36
CA TYR A 77 -8.05 -11.06 5.58
C TYR A 77 -7.65 -11.08 7.05
N GLY A 78 -8.56 -10.71 7.97
CA GLY A 78 -8.32 -10.75 9.41
C GLY A 78 -7.97 -12.15 9.94
N LYS A 79 -8.57 -13.21 9.39
CA LYS A 79 -8.23 -14.61 9.70
C LYS A 79 -6.85 -15.00 9.14
N LEU A 80 -6.54 -14.57 7.91
CA LEU A 80 -5.27 -14.87 7.24
C LEU A 80 -4.07 -14.21 7.92
N VAL A 81 -4.20 -12.95 8.35
CA VAL A 81 -3.14 -12.21 9.06
C VAL A 81 -2.78 -12.89 10.38
N LYS A 82 -3.77 -13.43 11.12
CA LYS A 82 -3.54 -14.19 12.35
C LYS A 82 -2.83 -15.52 12.09
N ARG A 83 -3.17 -16.20 10.99
CA ARG A 83 -2.59 -17.51 10.62
C ARG A 83 -1.17 -17.38 10.06
N PHE A 84 -0.88 -16.31 9.33
CA PHE A 84 0.42 -16.05 8.71
C PHE A 84 0.98 -14.71 9.19
N PRO A 85 1.52 -14.63 10.42
CA PRO A 85 2.06 -13.40 11.02
C PRO A 85 3.43 -13.03 10.42
N SER A 86 3.44 -12.78 9.13
CA SER A 86 4.59 -12.36 8.33
C SER A 86 4.32 -10.97 7.78
N ALA A 87 5.36 -10.15 7.61
CA ALA A 87 5.29 -8.84 6.96
C ALA A 87 5.12 -8.98 5.43
N GLY A 88 4.11 -9.73 5.00
CA GLY A 88 3.76 -9.96 3.60
C GLY A 88 2.42 -9.31 3.26
N SER A 89 2.32 -8.76 2.05
CA SER A 89 1.07 -8.20 1.51
C SER A 89 0.11 -9.32 1.02
N ALA A 90 -1.04 -8.96 0.45
CA ALA A 90 -2.07 -9.86 -0.05
C ALA A 90 -1.54 -11.04 -0.88
N TYR A 91 -0.51 -10.80 -1.71
CA TYR A 91 0.16 -11.84 -2.50
C TYR A 91 0.75 -12.97 -1.63
N THR A 92 1.31 -12.64 -0.45
CA THR A 92 1.90 -13.62 0.47
C THR A 92 0.81 -14.49 1.09
N TYR A 93 -0.35 -13.92 1.39
CA TYR A 93 -1.48 -14.68 1.92
C TYR A 93 -2.04 -15.62 0.86
N ALA A 94 -2.26 -15.14 -0.37
CA ALA A 94 -2.73 -15.94 -1.50
C ALA A 94 -1.76 -17.07 -1.87
N GLN A 95 -0.45 -16.78 -1.86
CA GLN A 95 0.59 -17.77 -2.10
C GLN A 95 0.59 -18.89 -1.06
N LYS A 96 0.40 -18.55 0.23
CA LYS A 96 0.43 -19.49 1.34
C LYS A 96 -0.91 -20.23 1.56
N SER A 97 -2.03 -19.65 1.16
CA SER A 97 -3.36 -20.24 1.36
C SER A 97 -3.85 -21.05 0.17
N MET A 98 -3.51 -20.67 -1.07
CA MET A 98 -4.02 -21.28 -2.30
C MET A 98 -2.91 -21.95 -3.10
N SER A 99 -2.07 -21.16 -3.78
CA SER A 99 -0.95 -21.67 -4.57
C SER A 99 0.03 -20.56 -4.97
N PRO A 100 1.28 -20.90 -5.34
CA PRO A 100 2.26 -19.92 -5.84
C PRO A 100 1.81 -19.13 -7.07
N HIS A 101 1.09 -19.76 -8.00
CA HIS A 101 0.59 -19.10 -9.21
C HIS A 101 -0.46 -18.03 -8.88
N VAL A 102 -1.38 -18.32 -7.95
CA VAL A 102 -2.38 -17.35 -7.51
C VAL A 102 -1.72 -16.20 -6.76
N GLY A 103 -0.72 -16.49 -5.93
CA GLY A 103 0.11 -15.46 -5.29
C GLY A 103 0.78 -14.53 -6.30
N PHE A 104 1.34 -15.07 -7.38
CA PHE A 104 1.94 -14.28 -8.46
C PHE A 104 0.92 -13.40 -9.18
N MET A 105 -0.25 -13.95 -9.53
CA MET A 105 -1.33 -13.16 -10.17
C MET A 105 -1.81 -12.02 -9.27
N VAL A 106 -1.96 -12.26 -7.96
CA VAL A 106 -2.34 -11.23 -6.99
C VAL A 106 -1.26 -10.15 -6.91
N GLY A 107 0.02 -10.53 -6.87
CA GLY A 107 1.13 -9.57 -6.89
C GLY A 107 1.13 -8.69 -8.14
N TRP A 108 0.91 -9.29 -9.32
CA TRP A 108 0.77 -8.56 -10.58
C TRP A 108 -0.43 -7.60 -10.60
N SER A 109 -1.58 -8.06 -10.10
CA SER A 109 -2.78 -7.23 -9.98
C SER A 109 -2.54 -6.03 -9.06
N SER A 110 -1.90 -6.23 -7.91
CA SER A 110 -1.54 -5.13 -6.99
C SER A 110 -0.55 -4.15 -7.62
N LEU A 111 0.42 -4.62 -8.40
CA LEU A 111 1.36 -3.73 -9.11
C LEU A 111 0.62 -2.85 -10.12
N LEU A 112 -0.28 -3.43 -10.90
CA LEU A 112 -1.10 -2.69 -11.86
C LEU A 112 -2.02 -1.69 -11.16
N ASP A 113 -2.66 -2.06 -10.05
CA ASP A 113 -3.48 -1.17 -9.23
C ASP A 113 -2.68 0.07 -8.78
N TYR A 114 -1.47 -0.14 -8.26
CA TYR A 114 -0.57 0.96 -7.88
C TYR A 114 -0.14 1.83 -9.06
N LEU A 115 -0.02 1.26 -10.27
CA LEU A 115 0.31 2.01 -11.47
C LEU A 115 -0.88 2.84 -12.00
N PHE A 116 -2.10 2.32 -11.88
CA PHE A 116 -3.32 3.00 -12.33
C PHE A 116 -3.75 4.14 -11.42
N MET A 117 -3.52 4.03 -10.11
CA MET A 117 -3.88 5.08 -9.15
C MET A 117 -3.41 6.51 -9.53
N PRO A 118 -2.12 6.76 -9.80
CA PRO A 118 -1.67 8.10 -10.20
C PRO A 118 -2.26 8.54 -11.54
N MET A 119 -2.45 7.62 -12.50
CA MET A 119 -3.05 7.95 -13.79
C MET A 119 -4.50 8.41 -13.66
N ILE A 120 -5.29 7.71 -12.84
CA ILE A 120 -6.68 8.09 -12.56
C ILE A 120 -6.74 9.45 -11.86
N ASN A 121 -5.86 9.70 -10.89
CA ASN A 121 -5.81 10.98 -10.18
C ASN A 121 -5.45 12.15 -11.11
N ILE A 122 -4.51 11.97 -12.05
CA ILE A 122 -4.17 13.00 -13.05
C ILE A 122 -5.34 13.22 -14.00
N LEU A 123 -6.01 12.14 -14.44
CA LEU A 123 -7.18 12.24 -15.31
C LEU A 123 -8.31 13.04 -14.64
N LEU A 124 -8.58 12.76 -13.37
CA LEU A 124 -9.62 13.44 -12.60
C LEU A 124 -9.27 14.92 -12.36
N ALA A 125 -8.03 15.20 -11.96
CA ALA A 125 -7.53 16.57 -11.81
C ALA A 125 -7.60 17.35 -13.13
N LYS A 126 -7.29 16.72 -14.27
CA LYS A 126 -7.46 17.33 -15.60
C LYS A 126 -8.92 17.68 -15.87
N ILE A 127 -9.88 16.79 -15.57
CA ILE A 127 -11.32 17.06 -15.76
C ILE A 127 -11.74 18.28 -14.93
N TYR A 128 -11.32 18.37 -13.66
CA TYR A 128 -11.62 19.52 -12.81
C TYR A 128 -10.97 20.81 -13.30
N LEU A 129 -9.69 20.78 -13.68
CA LEU A 129 -8.99 21.96 -14.19
C LEU A 129 -9.58 22.46 -15.51
N GLN A 130 -9.98 21.54 -16.40
CA GLN A 130 -10.63 21.89 -17.66
C GLN A 130 -12.03 22.49 -17.44
N ALA A 131 -12.75 22.05 -16.41
CA ALA A 131 -14.02 22.67 -16.04
C ALA A 131 -13.85 24.11 -15.53
N ILE A 132 -12.74 24.42 -14.84
CA ILE A 132 -12.41 25.76 -14.34
C ILE A 132 -11.83 26.64 -15.46
N PHE A 133 -10.97 26.07 -16.32
CA PHE A 133 -10.24 26.77 -17.38
C PHE A 133 -10.53 26.13 -18.76
N PRO A 134 -11.73 26.33 -19.32
CA PRO A 134 -12.14 25.66 -20.55
C PRO A 134 -11.37 26.12 -21.80
N GLY A 135 -10.66 27.23 -21.74
CA GLY A 135 -9.86 27.76 -22.85
C GLY A 135 -8.43 27.22 -22.96
N VAL A 136 -8.00 26.33 -22.06
CA VAL A 136 -6.66 25.74 -22.06
C VAL A 136 -6.73 24.30 -22.56
N ASP A 137 -5.82 23.94 -23.46
CA ASP A 137 -5.78 22.59 -24.02
C ASP A 137 -5.53 21.52 -22.95
N PRO A 138 -6.25 20.38 -22.98
CA PRO A 138 -6.17 19.36 -21.92
C PRO A 138 -4.78 18.77 -21.70
N TRP A 139 -3.95 18.69 -22.74
CA TRP A 139 -2.61 18.10 -22.66
C TRP A 139 -1.68 18.91 -21.75
N ILE A 140 -1.88 20.23 -21.66
CA ILE A 140 -1.08 21.13 -20.83
C ILE A 140 -1.26 20.77 -19.35
N PHE A 141 -2.50 20.55 -18.90
CA PHE A 141 -2.78 20.12 -17.53
C PHE A 141 -2.16 18.76 -17.23
N VAL A 142 -2.25 17.80 -18.15
CA VAL A 142 -1.65 16.47 -17.97
C VAL A 142 -0.13 16.58 -17.79
N VAL A 143 0.56 17.29 -18.69
CA VAL A 143 2.02 17.46 -18.62
C VAL A 143 2.43 18.18 -17.34
N ALA A 144 1.74 19.27 -16.99
CA ALA A 144 2.04 20.04 -15.78
C ALA A 144 1.83 19.21 -14.49
N LEU A 145 0.71 18.50 -14.38
CA LEU A 145 0.41 17.65 -13.22
C LEU A 145 1.37 16.47 -13.09
N VAL A 146 1.72 15.82 -14.21
CA VAL A 146 2.72 14.75 -14.24
C VAL A 146 4.08 15.29 -13.79
N ALA A 147 4.54 16.39 -14.37
CA ALA A 147 5.83 16.99 -14.00
C ALA A 147 5.88 17.38 -12.52
N LEU A 148 4.80 17.97 -12.00
CA LEU A 148 4.65 18.32 -10.58
C LEU A 148 4.72 17.07 -9.69
N MET A 149 3.95 16.03 -10.01
CA MET A 149 3.94 14.78 -9.25
C MET A 149 5.29 14.08 -9.28
N THR A 150 5.93 13.99 -10.45
CA THR A 150 7.28 13.44 -10.59
C THR A 150 8.27 14.23 -9.74
N PHE A 151 8.20 15.56 -9.76
CA PHE A 151 9.07 16.40 -8.93
C PHE A 151 8.91 16.13 -7.42
N PHE A 152 7.67 16.05 -6.93
CA PHE A 152 7.42 15.72 -5.51
C PHE A 152 7.84 14.29 -5.17
N ASN A 153 7.63 13.33 -6.09
CA ASN A 153 8.05 11.95 -5.91
C ASN A 153 9.58 11.84 -5.79
N LEU A 154 10.33 12.60 -6.60
CA LEU A 154 11.79 12.67 -6.54
C LEU A 154 12.33 13.39 -5.28
N ARG A 155 11.66 14.45 -4.80
CA ARG A 155 12.07 15.14 -3.58
C ARG A 155 11.74 14.36 -2.30
N GLY A 156 10.65 13.61 -2.27
CA GLY A 156 10.19 12.86 -1.10
C GLY A 156 11.17 11.76 -0.65
N ILE A 157 11.85 11.08 -1.59
CA ILE A 157 12.85 10.05 -1.26
C ILE A 157 14.08 10.66 -0.58
N ASN A 158 14.53 11.84 -1.03
CA ASN A 158 15.73 12.48 -0.50
C ASN A 158 15.50 13.08 0.89
N VAL A 159 14.31 13.61 1.18
CA VAL A 159 13.97 14.14 2.51
C VAL A 159 13.81 13.00 3.53
N VAL A 160 13.16 11.89 3.15
CA VAL A 160 13.03 10.71 4.02
C VAL A 160 14.38 10.01 4.24
N ALA A 161 15.23 9.91 3.20
CA ALA A 161 16.58 9.34 3.32
C ALA A 161 17.51 10.19 4.21
N ASN A 162 17.45 11.53 4.09
CA ASN A 162 18.26 12.43 4.93
C ASN A 162 17.78 12.45 6.39
N LEU A 163 16.48 12.33 6.65
CA LEU A 163 15.94 12.22 8.02
C LEU A 163 16.38 10.92 8.70
N ASN A 164 16.47 9.81 7.96
CA ASN A 164 17.03 8.56 8.49
C ASN A 164 18.52 8.68 8.83
N THR A 165 19.29 9.44 8.04
CA THR A 165 20.72 9.71 8.30
C THR A 165 20.90 10.61 9.52
N LEU A 166 20.04 11.61 9.69
CA LEU A 166 20.03 12.47 10.88
C LEU A 166 19.73 11.67 12.16
N LEU A 167 18.74 10.77 12.13
CA LEU A 167 18.40 9.89 13.27
C LEU A 167 19.51 8.89 13.64
N LEU A 168 20.35 8.48 12.68
CA LEU A 168 21.51 7.61 12.92
C LEU A 168 22.70 8.36 13.54
N LEU A 169 22.83 9.66 13.28
CA LEU A 169 23.88 10.51 13.87
C LEU A 169 23.54 11.00 15.30
N PHE A 170 22.24 11.01 15.66
CA PHE A 170 21.78 11.31 17.01
C PHE A 170 21.62 10.07 17.90
N LYS A 171 22.12 8.91 17.45
CA LYS A 171 22.16 7.68 18.24
C LYS A 171 23.53 7.45 18.86
#